data_AF-A0A7X8L2J4-F1
#
_entry.id   AF-A0A7X8L2J4-F1
#
_cell.length_a   1.000
_cell.length_b   1.000
_cell.length_c   1.000
_cell.angle_alpha   90.00
_cell.angle_beta   90.00
_cell.angle_gamma   90.00
#
_symmetry.space_group_name_H-M   'P 1'
#
loop_
_entity.id
_entity.type
_entity.pdbx_description
1 polymer ?
#
loop_
_entity_poly.entity_id
_entity_poly.type
_entity_poly.pdbx_seq_one_letter_code
_entity_poly.pdbx_strand_id
1 'polypeptide(L)'
;FLKKDKIKSGIGKGWGPMTIFYRQQVEEKRRRPLGVGLNTVILFLIAVALHIFFPNLNSDIKMVIYLLIFTYDMLFFLATSTFQDELEMDQFYYLPGRSVQKVLAAMLSGFLARCKDALPGAIVLGVISGVAPLKILVVVLVLISVILSIQAQAVLATAIFGGLSTGLLYNFLRMLISLLLLMPSIAAGVIVILTPETFYLAFGILIVFNLLLSCLIFPSAFSLLKKGKG
;
A
#
# COMPACT_ATOMS: atom_id res chain seq x y z
N PHE A 1 43.07 -16.16 -13.78
CA PHE A 1 42.26 -16.36 -12.54
C PHE A 1 40.90 -15.69 -12.70
N LEU A 2 39.94 -16.37 -13.31
CA LEU A 2 38.56 -15.88 -13.38
C LEU A 2 37.87 -16.20 -12.05
N LYS A 3 37.75 -15.19 -11.19
CA LYS A 3 36.96 -15.28 -9.97
C LYS A 3 35.50 -15.47 -10.42
N LYS A 4 35.02 -16.70 -10.29
CA LYS A 4 33.62 -17.07 -10.52
C LYS A 4 32.80 -16.42 -9.42
N ASP A 5 32.47 -15.14 -9.60
CA ASP A 5 31.52 -14.47 -8.72
C ASP A 5 30.22 -15.29 -8.80
N LYS A 6 29.89 -15.97 -7.70
CA LYS A 6 28.61 -16.62 -7.51
C LYS A 6 27.55 -15.51 -7.52
N ILE A 7 27.09 -15.13 -8.70
CA ILE A 7 25.85 -14.37 -8.88
C ILE A 7 24.78 -15.29 -8.30
N LYS A 8 24.38 -15.06 -7.04
CA LYS A 8 23.22 -15.74 -6.46
C LYS A 8 22.00 -15.32 -7.29
N SER A 9 21.63 -16.16 -8.26
CA SER A 9 20.48 -15.98 -9.14
C SER A 9 19.20 -16.31 -8.36
N GLY A 10 18.73 -15.36 -7.56
CA GLY A 10 17.42 -15.42 -6.88
C GLY A 10 17.46 -15.88 -5.42
N ILE A 11 16.29 -15.82 -4.76
CA ILE A 11 16.08 -16.28 -3.37
C ILE A 11 16.10 -17.82 -3.28
N GLY A 12 15.95 -18.55 -4.39
CA GLY A 12 15.91 -20.01 -4.42
C GLY A 12 14.69 -20.62 -3.70
N LYS A 13 13.63 -19.82 -3.52
CA LYS A 13 12.38 -20.22 -2.85
C LYS A 13 11.17 -19.80 -3.69
N GLY A 14 10.05 -20.46 -3.44
CA GLY A 14 8.77 -20.24 -4.12
C GLY A 14 8.31 -21.50 -4.85
N TRP A 15 7.08 -21.91 -4.59
CA TRP A 15 6.43 -23.01 -5.30
C TRP A 15 5.16 -22.49 -5.98
N GLY A 16 4.96 -22.85 -7.25
CA GLY A 16 3.81 -22.41 -8.05
C GLY A 16 3.67 -20.87 -8.11
N PRO A 17 2.45 -20.33 -7.91
CA PRO A 17 2.18 -18.89 -7.97
C PRO A 17 2.99 -18.02 -7.01
N MET A 18 3.49 -18.57 -5.90
CA MET A 18 4.25 -17.81 -4.91
C MET A 18 5.65 -17.41 -5.41
N THR A 19 6.11 -17.99 -6.52
CA THR A 19 7.36 -17.59 -7.19
C THR A 19 7.35 -16.11 -7.59
N ILE A 20 6.19 -15.56 -7.96
CA ILE A 20 5.98 -14.13 -8.28
C ILE A 20 6.39 -13.27 -7.08
N PHE A 21 5.86 -13.58 -5.90
CA PHE A 21 6.19 -12.87 -4.65
C PHE A 21 7.69 -12.88 -4.37
N TYR A 22 8.33 -14.07 -4.42
CA TYR A 22 9.77 -14.17 -4.14
C TYR A 22 10.63 -13.45 -5.17
N ARG A 23 10.25 -13.48 -6.45
CA ARG A 23 10.93 -12.71 -7.50
C ARG A 23 10.89 -11.22 -7.19
N GLN A 24 9.70 -10.70 -6.87
CA GLN A 24 9.51 -9.28 -6.55
C GLN A 24 10.29 -8.86 -5.30
N GLN A 25 10.41 -9.72 -4.27
CA GLN A 25 11.27 -9.42 -3.12
C GLN A 25 12.76 -9.36 -3.46
N VAL A 26 13.24 -10.18 -4.42
CA VAL A 26 14.63 -10.08 -4.92
C VAL A 26 14.83 -8.76 -5.63
N GLU A 27 13.89 -8.38 -6.50
CA GLU A 27 13.98 -7.15 -7.29
C GLU A 27 13.92 -5.92 -6.38
N GLU A 28 13.03 -5.90 -5.39
CA GLU A 28 13.00 -4.89 -4.34
C GLU A 28 14.35 -4.80 -3.61
N LYS A 29 14.94 -5.94 -3.23
CA LYS A 29 16.26 -5.94 -2.58
C LYS A 29 17.38 -5.42 -3.48
N ARG A 30 17.29 -5.62 -4.80
CA ARG A 30 18.25 -5.08 -5.78
C ARG A 30 18.06 -3.58 -5.98
N ARG A 31 16.81 -3.11 -6.04
CA ARG A 31 16.48 -1.68 -6.16
C ARG A 31 16.78 -0.92 -4.86
N ARG A 32 16.65 -1.58 -3.70
CA ARG A 32 16.80 -1.01 -2.36
C ARG A 32 17.74 -1.90 -1.53
N PRO A 33 19.07 -1.85 -1.74
CA PRO A 33 20.02 -2.73 -1.07
C PRO A 33 20.05 -2.56 0.45
N LEU A 34 19.72 -1.36 0.95
CA LEU A 34 19.60 -1.05 2.38
C LEU A 34 18.22 -1.39 2.96
N GLY A 35 17.29 -1.93 2.15
CA GLY A 35 15.92 -2.21 2.58
C GLY A 35 15.03 -0.97 2.75
N VAL A 36 15.59 0.23 2.56
CA VAL A 36 14.93 1.53 2.69
C VAL A 36 14.91 2.18 1.31
N GLY A 37 13.73 2.60 0.84
CA GLY A 37 13.58 3.35 -0.41
C GLY A 37 13.66 4.86 -0.17
N LEU A 38 13.82 5.64 -1.25
CA LEU A 38 13.72 7.10 -1.18
C LEU A 38 12.41 7.55 -0.53
N ASN A 39 11.30 6.88 -0.83
CA ASN A 39 10.01 7.20 -0.23
C ASN A 39 10.00 6.99 1.29
N THR A 40 10.59 5.89 1.79
CA THR A 40 10.73 5.66 3.23
C THR A 40 11.50 6.80 3.91
N VAL A 41 12.60 7.26 3.28
CA VAL A 41 13.41 8.37 3.80
C VAL A 41 12.62 9.67 3.82
N ILE A 42 11.89 9.97 2.73
CA ILE A 42 11.06 11.18 2.63
C ILE A 42 9.97 11.17 3.71
N LEU A 43 9.23 10.06 3.86
CA LEU A 43 8.18 9.92 4.88
C LEU A 43 8.76 10.03 6.30
N PHE A 44 9.93 9.44 6.54
CA PHE A 44 10.63 9.60 7.81
C PHE A 44 11.02 11.06 8.08
N LEU A 45 11.57 11.77 7.09
CA LEU A 45 11.90 13.19 7.22
C LEU A 45 10.65 14.04 7.46
N ILE A 46 9.53 13.72 6.81
CA ILE A 46 8.24 14.39 7.04
C ILE A 46 7.77 14.16 8.49
N ALA A 47 7.89 12.94 9.02
CA ALA A 47 7.58 12.66 10.42
C ALA A 47 8.42 13.51 11.38
N VAL A 48 9.74 13.57 11.16
CA VAL A 48 10.63 14.39 11.98
C VAL A 48 10.32 15.89 11.83
N ALA A 49 10.09 16.36 10.60
CA ALA A 49 9.73 17.74 10.31
C ALA A 49 8.41 18.15 10.98
N LEU A 50 7.38 17.31 10.93
CA LEU A 50 6.10 17.56 11.62
C LEU A 50 6.29 17.77 13.12
N HIS A 51 7.21 17.02 13.74
CA HIS A 51 7.50 17.18 15.16
C HIS A 51 8.27 18.48 15.46
N ILE A 52 9.32 18.78 14.68
CA ILE A 52 10.22 19.93 14.91
C ILE A 52 9.54 21.27 14.57
N PHE A 53 8.87 21.37 13.42
CA PHE A 53 8.27 22.63 12.95
C PHE A 53 6.94 22.94 13.61
N PHE A 54 6.23 21.94 14.16
CA PHE A 54 4.94 22.12 14.83
C PHE A 54 4.96 21.62 16.27
N PRO A 55 5.85 22.13 17.15
CA PRO A 55 6.02 21.58 18.50
C PRO A 55 4.74 21.63 19.33
N ASN A 56 3.99 22.74 19.24
CA ASN A 56 2.77 22.99 20.02
C ASN A 56 1.51 22.29 19.47
N LEU A 57 1.58 21.63 18.32
CA LEU A 57 0.43 20.93 17.76
C LEU A 57 0.16 19.65 18.57
N ASN A 58 -1.11 19.35 18.82
CA ASN A 58 -1.52 18.13 19.50
C ASN A 58 -0.94 16.89 18.78
N SER A 59 -0.37 15.97 19.56
CA SER A 59 0.31 14.78 19.04
C SER A 59 -0.62 13.84 18.27
N ASP A 60 -1.90 13.76 18.63
CA ASP A 60 -2.91 13.01 17.88
C ASP A 60 -3.12 13.62 16.49
N ILE A 61 -3.18 14.96 16.42
CA ILE A 61 -3.33 15.70 15.17
C ILE A 61 -2.10 15.50 14.27
N LYS A 62 -0.88 15.51 14.84
CA LYS A 62 0.35 15.18 14.09
C LYS A 62 0.26 13.81 13.44
N MET A 63 -0.23 12.80 14.18
CA MET A 63 -0.42 11.45 13.63
C MET A 63 -1.43 11.40 12.50
N VAL A 64 -2.55 12.11 12.65
CA VAL A 64 -3.59 12.19 11.60
C VAL A 64 -3.03 12.87 10.36
N ILE A 65 -2.27 13.96 10.50
CA ILE A 65 -1.63 14.66 9.38
C ILE A 65 -0.66 13.73 8.65
N TYR A 66 0.19 13.01 9.39
CA TYR A 66 1.08 12.02 8.79
C TYR A 66 0.31 10.95 8.02
N LEU A 67 -0.80 10.47 8.57
CA LEU A 67 -1.67 9.48 7.91
C LEU A 67 -2.27 10.02 6.62
N LEU A 68 -2.74 11.27 6.60
CA LEU A 68 -3.26 11.93 5.41
C LEU A 68 -2.18 12.10 4.33
N ILE A 69 -0.98 12.54 4.72
CA ILE A 69 0.16 12.69 3.80
C ILE A 69 0.53 11.33 3.20
N PHE A 70 0.65 10.29 4.02
CA PHE A 70 0.97 8.95 3.55
C PHE A 70 -0.12 8.40 2.60
N THR A 71 -1.38 8.59 2.95
CA THR A 71 -2.51 8.15 2.13
C THR A 71 -2.51 8.85 0.77
N TYR A 72 -2.19 10.14 0.75
CA TYR A 72 -2.02 10.92 -0.47
C TYR A 72 -0.83 10.43 -1.32
N ASP A 73 0.33 10.19 -0.70
CA ASP A 73 1.50 9.61 -1.37
C ASP A 73 1.14 8.27 -2.03
N MET A 74 0.42 7.40 -1.31
CA MET A 74 0.02 6.11 -1.83
C MET A 74 -0.95 6.22 -3.00
N LEU A 75 -1.88 7.17 -2.98
CA LEU A 75 -2.81 7.42 -4.09
C LEU A 75 -2.06 7.87 -5.35
N PHE A 76 -1.10 8.78 -5.22
CA PHE A 76 -0.37 9.32 -6.36
C PHE A 76 0.61 8.30 -6.94
N PHE A 77 1.35 7.60 -6.10
CA PHE A 77 2.27 6.55 -6.52
C PHE A 77 1.58 5.20 -6.75
N LEU A 78 0.25 5.15 -6.78
CA LEU A 78 -0.48 3.93 -7.09
C LEU A 78 -0.11 3.42 -8.49
N ALA A 79 0.18 4.34 -9.43
CA ALA A 79 0.52 4.06 -10.83
C ALA A 79 1.90 3.47 -11.09
N THR A 80 2.78 3.50 -10.10
CA THR A 80 4.14 2.96 -10.19
C THR A 80 4.32 1.76 -9.26
N SER A 81 3.21 1.14 -8.86
CA SER A 81 3.26 0.00 -7.96
C SER A 81 3.80 -1.23 -8.69
N THR A 82 4.79 -1.89 -8.08
CA THR A 82 5.35 -3.18 -8.54
C THR A 82 4.29 -4.26 -8.77
N PHE A 83 3.15 -4.14 -8.08
CA PHE A 83 1.98 -4.97 -8.30
C PHE A 83 1.36 -4.80 -9.70
N GLN A 84 1.29 -3.57 -10.21
CA GLN A 84 0.71 -3.30 -11.52
C GLN A 84 1.64 -3.69 -12.66
N ASP A 85 2.93 -3.36 -12.53
CA ASP A 85 3.96 -3.79 -13.48
C ASP A 85 3.88 -5.32 -13.70
N GLU A 86 3.57 -6.07 -12.64
CA GLU A 86 3.42 -7.52 -12.68
C GLU A 86 2.14 -7.99 -13.38
N LEU A 87 1.01 -7.31 -13.17
CA LEU A 87 -0.26 -7.64 -13.83
C LEU A 87 -0.25 -7.35 -15.33
N GLU A 88 0.59 -6.41 -15.76
CA GLU A 88 0.78 -6.02 -17.15
C GLU A 88 1.74 -6.96 -17.91
N MET A 89 2.56 -7.75 -17.20
CA MET A 89 3.43 -8.72 -17.84
C MET A 89 2.64 -9.89 -18.44
N ASP A 90 2.79 -10.14 -19.74
CA ASP A 90 2.20 -11.31 -20.42
C ASP A 90 2.56 -12.63 -19.74
N GLN A 91 3.80 -12.73 -19.23
CA GLN A 91 4.33 -13.90 -18.53
C GLN A 91 3.52 -14.26 -17.27
N PHE A 92 2.85 -13.29 -16.64
CA PHE A 92 2.01 -13.51 -15.47
C PHE A 92 0.87 -14.50 -15.76
N TYR A 93 0.27 -14.38 -16.95
CA TYR A 93 -0.87 -15.20 -17.34
C TYR A 93 -0.44 -16.63 -17.71
N TYR A 94 0.74 -16.81 -18.28
CA TYR A 94 1.28 -18.13 -18.65
C TYR A 94 1.80 -18.98 -17.48
N LEU A 95 2.06 -18.37 -16.32
CA LEU A 95 2.56 -19.12 -15.16
C LEU A 95 1.56 -20.22 -14.73
N PRO A 96 1.98 -21.44 -14.38
CA PRO A 96 1.05 -22.47 -13.91
C PRO A 96 0.44 -22.11 -12.54
N GLY A 97 -0.88 -22.32 -12.38
CA GLY A 97 -1.60 -22.17 -11.12
C GLY A 97 -2.90 -21.38 -11.21
N ARG A 98 -3.66 -21.33 -10.11
CA ARG A 98 -4.95 -20.62 -10.06
C ARG A 98 -4.75 -19.10 -10.14
N SER A 99 -5.52 -18.41 -10.99
CA SER A 99 -5.40 -16.95 -11.19
C SER A 99 -5.51 -16.14 -9.89
N VAL A 100 -6.38 -16.55 -8.96
CA VAL A 100 -6.52 -15.91 -7.62
C VAL A 100 -5.18 -15.91 -6.86
N GLN A 101 -4.48 -17.04 -6.86
CA GLN A 101 -3.24 -17.20 -6.10
C GLN A 101 -2.11 -16.33 -6.67
N LYS A 102 -2.08 -16.12 -7.99
CA LYS A 102 -1.11 -15.23 -8.64
C LYS A 102 -1.34 -13.77 -8.25
N VAL A 103 -2.60 -13.32 -8.31
CA VAL A 103 -2.99 -11.96 -7.94
C VAL A 103 -2.67 -11.71 -6.46
N LEU A 104 -3.04 -12.64 -5.58
CA LEU A 104 -2.72 -12.53 -4.15
C LEU A 104 -1.20 -12.51 -3.89
N ALA A 105 -0.42 -13.34 -4.59
CA ALA A 105 1.04 -13.35 -4.44
C ALA A 105 1.66 -12.02 -4.87
N ALA A 106 1.19 -11.44 -5.97
CA ALA A 106 1.64 -10.14 -6.45
C ALA A 106 1.18 -9.00 -5.52
N MET A 107 -0.03 -9.05 -4.96
CA MET A 107 -0.50 -8.05 -4.00
C MET A 107 0.25 -8.10 -2.68
N LEU A 108 0.66 -9.29 -2.24
CA LEU A 108 1.39 -9.44 -0.99
C LEU A 108 2.76 -8.75 -1.05
N SER A 109 3.41 -8.71 -2.22
CA SER A 109 4.69 -8.02 -2.38
C SER A 109 4.51 -6.49 -2.33
N GLY A 110 3.51 -5.96 -3.04
CA GLY A 110 3.14 -4.54 -3.03
C GLY A 110 2.74 -4.08 -1.64
N PHE A 111 1.93 -4.88 -0.94
CA PHE A 111 1.57 -4.67 0.46
C PHE A 111 2.81 -4.53 1.35
N LEU A 112 3.73 -5.49 1.27
CA LEU A 112 4.91 -5.51 2.13
C LEU A 112 5.86 -4.34 1.84
N ALA A 113 6.01 -3.95 0.57
CA ALA A 113 6.80 -2.78 0.18
C ALA A 113 6.21 -1.50 0.78
N ARG A 114 4.89 -1.31 0.70
CA ARG A 114 4.21 -0.14 1.25
C ARG A 114 4.22 -0.11 2.78
N CYS A 115 4.11 -1.25 3.45
CA CYS A 115 4.28 -1.33 4.90
C CYS A 115 5.68 -0.91 5.34
N LYS A 116 6.73 -1.32 4.62
CA LYS A 116 8.11 -0.90 4.91
C LYS A 116 8.30 0.61 4.75
N ASP A 117 7.59 1.22 3.80
CA ASP A 117 7.66 2.68 3.58
C ASP A 117 6.91 3.47 4.67
N ALA A 118 5.71 3.01 5.06
CA ALA A 118 4.81 3.75 5.94
C ALA A 118 5.13 3.64 7.45
N LEU A 119 5.39 2.41 7.90
CA LEU A 119 5.43 2.06 9.32
C LEU A 119 6.57 2.75 10.08
N PRO A 120 7.81 2.83 9.56
CA PRO A 120 8.90 3.45 10.30
C PRO A 120 8.61 4.91 10.66
N GLY A 121 8.10 5.71 9.71
CA GLY A 121 7.79 7.12 9.97
C GLY A 121 6.64 7.31 10.97
N ALA A 122 5.59 6.48 10.90
CA ALA A 122 4.48 6.55 11.84
C ALA A 122 4.90 6.20 13.28
N ILE A 123 5.69 5.14 13.43
CA ILE A 123 6.20 4.69 14.74
C ILE A 123 7.11 5.76 15.32
N VAL A 124 8.06 6.26 14.52
CA VAL A 124 9.02 7.29 14.97
C VAL A 124 8.28 8.55 15.39
N LEU A 125 7.32 9.04 14.58
CA LEU A 125 6.51 10.21 14.92
C LEU A 125 5.77 10.03 16.25
N GLY A 126 5.21 8.84 16.48
CA GLY A 126 4.49 8.53 17.72
C GLY A 126 5.39 8.53 18.94
N VAL A 127 6.57 7.92 18.82
CA VAL A 127 7.55 7.86 19.91
C VAL A 127 8.09 9.27 20.23
N ILE A 128 8.52 10.04 19.23
CA ILE A 128 9.07 11.39 19.46
C ILE A 128 8.01 12.36 19.97
N SER A 129 6.75 12.19 19.57
CA SER A 129 5.64 13.05 20.02
C SER A 129 5.03 12.62 21.35
N GLY A 130 5.59 11.61 22.03
CA GLY A 130 5.13 11.15 23.35
C GLY A 130 3.73 10.55 23.35
N VAL A 131 3.27 10.00 22.22
CA VAL A 131 1.93 9.43 22.08
C VAL A 131 1.86 8.09 22.81
N ALA A 132 0.72 7.80 23.46
CA ALA A 132 0.49 6.51 24.10
C ALA A 132 0.67 5.33 23.11
N PRO A 133 1.36 4.24 23.48
CA PRO A 133 1.63 3.11 22.58
C PRO A 133 0.38 2.53 21.91
N LEU A 134 -0.76 2.55 22.60
CA LEU A 134 -2.03 2.08 22.07
C LEU A 134 -2.50 2.90 20.85
N LYS A 135 -2.34 4.22 20.88
CA LYS A 135 -2.71 5.10 19.75
C LYS A 135 -1.80 4.89 18.55
N ILE A 136 -0.50 4.65 18.79
CA ILE A 136 0.46 4.28 17.74
C ILE A 136 0.00 2.99 17.05
N LEU A 137 -0.40 1.98 17.84
CA LEU A 137 -0.89 0.72 17.31
C LEU A 137 -2.17 0.91 16.48
N VAL A 138 -3.11 1.72 16.94
CA VAL A 138 -4.34 2.03 16.19
C VAL A 138 -3.99 2.69 14.84
N VAL A 139 -3.10 3.68 14.82
CA VAL A 139 -2.65 4.34 13.58
C VAL A 139 -1.97 3.36 12.63
N VAL A 140 -1.13 2.47 13.15
CA VAL A 140 -0.50 1.39 12.36
C VAL A 140 -1.56 0.47 11.75
N LEU A 141 -2.59 0.09 12.51
CA LEU A 141 -3.70 -0.73 11.99
C LEU A 141 -4.50 0.02 10.92
N VAL A 142 -4.75 1.31 11.10
CA VAL A 142 -5.37 2.15 10.08
C VAL A 142 -4.53 2.14 8.80
N LEU A 143 -3.22 2.38 8.90
CA LEU A 143 -2.31 2.36 7.76
C LEU A 143 -2.39 1.03 7.01
N ILE A 144 -2.34 -0.10 7.73
CA ILE A 144 -2.47 -1.43 7.13
C ILE A 144 -3.82 -1.58 6.40
N SER A 145 -4.92 -1.14 7.02
CA SER A 145 -6.26 -1.21 6.43
C SER A 145 -6.38 -0.38 5.14
N VAL A 146 -5.79 0.81 5.13
CA VAL A 146 -5.78 1.73 3.98
C VAL A 146 -4.93 1.15 2.84
N ILE A 147 -3.76 0.58 3.15
CA ILE A 147 -2.89 -0.06 2.15
C ILE A 147 -3.60 -1.24 1.48
N LEU A 148 -4.33 -2.06 2.25
CA LEU A 148 -5.12 -3.16 1.69
C LEU A 148 -6.26 -2.66 0.80
N SER A 149 -7.00 -1.66 1.27
CA SER A 149 -8.12 -1.07 0.54
C SER A 149 -7.69 -0.50 -0.81
N ILE A 150 -6.62 0.31 -0.83
CA ILE A 150 -6.10 0.91 -2.07
C ILE A 150 -5.62 -0.15 -3.06
N GLN A 151 -4.97 -1.22 -2.58
CA GLN A 151 -4.54 -2.30 -3.48
C GLN A 151 -5.74 -3.09 -4.04
N ALA A 152 -6.77 -3.36 -3.24
CA ALA A 152 -8.00 -3.99 -3.72
C ALA A 152 -8.67 -3.13 -4.81
N GLN A 153 -8.74 -1.81 -4.61
CA GLN A 153 -9.25 -0.86 -5.59
C GLN A 153 -8.42 -0.86 -6.88
N ALA A 154 -7.09 -1.01 -6.78
CA ALA A 154 -6.24 -1.12 -7.96
C ALA A 154 -6.56 -2.37 -8.80
N VAL A 155 -6.84 -3.51 -8.15
CA VAL A 155 -7.32 -4.72 -8.85
C VAL A 155 -8.65 -4.46 -9.53
N LEU A 156 -9.61 -3.83 -8.84
CA LEU A 156 -10.90 -3.51 -9.43
C LEU A 156 -10.77 -2.61 -10.67
N ALA A 157 -9.92 -1.59 -10.59
CA ALA A 157 -9.66 -0.71 -11.73
C ALA A 157 -9.01 -1.46 -12.91
N THR A 158 -8.06 -2.37 -12.65
CA THR A 158 -7.50 -3.24 -13.71
C THR A 158 -8.57 -4.15 -14.32
N ALA A 159 -9.55 -4.61 -13.53
CA ALA A 159 -10.62 -5.47 -14.02
C ALA A 159 -11.65 -4.73 -14.88
N ILE A 160 -11.95 -3.46 -14.56
CA ILE A 160 -12.90 -2.63 -15.31
C ILE A 160 -12.25 -2.03 -16.55
N PHE A 161 -11.02 -1.53 -16.42
CA PHE A 161 -10.34 -0.72 -17.46
C PHE A 161 -9.17 -1.43 -18.12
N GLY A 162 -8.94 -2.73 -17.87
CA GLY A 162 -7.79 -3.47 -18.40
C GLY A 162 -7.70 -3.58 -19.93
N GLY A 163 -8.76 -3.18 -20.66
CA GLY A 163 -8.74 -3.04 -22.12
C GLY A 163 -8.23 -1.69 -22.62
N LEU A 164 -8.06 -0.69 -21.76
CA LEU A 164 -7.44 0.59 -22.10
C LEU A 164 -5.94 0.43 -21.99
N SER A 165 -5.23 0.60 -23.10
CA SER A 165 -3.77 0.51 -23.19
C SER A 165 -3.08 1.32 -22.08
N THR A 166 -1.98 0.76 -21.55
CA THR A 166 -1.07 1.35 -20.56
C THR A 166 -0.72 2.80 -20.90
N GLY A 167 -1.43 3.74 -20.30
CA GLY A 167 -1.35 5.15 -20.66
C GLY A 167 -1.81 6.06 -19.53
N LEU A 168 -1.54 7.36 -19.70
CA LEU A 168 -1.88 8.40 -18.70
C LEU A 168 -3.37 8.38 -18.32
N LEU A 169 -4.26 8.15 -19.29
CA LEU A 169 -5.71 8.08 -19.07
C LEU A 169 -6.10 6.93 -18.11
N TYR A 170 -5.53 5.75 -18.30
CA TYR A 170 -5.80 4.59 -17.45
C TYR A 170 -5.35 4.84 -16.00
N ASN A 171 -4.15 5.40 -15.83
CA ASN A 171 -3.63 5.77 -14.52
C ASN A 171 -4.49 6.85 -13.84
N PHE A 172 -4.97 7.84 -14.61
CA PHE A 172 -5.84 8.89 -14.11
C PHE A 172 -7.23 8.38 -13.67
N LEU A 173 -7.88 7.55 -14.50
CA LEU A 173 -9.18 6.96 -14.17
C LEU A 173 -9.11 6.07 -12.92
N ARG A 174 -8.03 5.29 -12.79
CA ARG A 174 -7.81 4.50 -11.58
C ARG A 174 -7.61 5.37 -10.34
N MET A 175 -6.82 6.45 -10.46
CA MET A 175 -6.64 7.39 -9.35
C MET A 175 -7.97 8.01 -8.91
N LEU A 176 -8.86 8.37 -9.85
CA LEU A 176 -10.20 8.89 -9.52
C LEU A 176 -11.06 7.88 -8.75
N ILE A 177 -11.06 6.61 -9.14
CA ILE A 177 -11.82 5.57 -8.43
C ILE A 177 -11.26 5.36 -7.03
N SER A 178 -9.92 5.30 -6.92
CA SER A 178 -9.28 5.18 -5.62
C SER A 178 -9.56 6.39 -4.73
N LEU A 179 -9.58 7.61 -5.27
CA LEU A 179 -9.89 8.84 -4.54
C LEU A 179 -11.33 8.81 -4.00
N LEU A 180 -12.29 8.44 -4.85
CA LEU A 180 -13.71 8.37 -4.48
C LEU A 180 -13.93 7.37 -3.33
N LEU A 181 -13.29 6.20 -3.41
CA LEU A 181 -13.39 5.16 -2.39
C LEU A 181 -12.56 5.46 -1.12
N LEU A 182 -11.61 6.39 -1.20
CA LEU A 182 -10.82 6.88 -0.07
C LEU A 182 -11.51 8.01 0.72
N MET A 183 -12.53 8.66 0.16
CA MET A 183 -13.23 9.75 0.85
C MET A 183 -13.66 9.42 2.29
N PRO A 184 -14.16 8.20 2.61
CA PRO A 184 -14.49 7.83 3.98
C PRO A 184 -13.27 7.86 4.92
N SER A 185 -12.09 7.53 4.40
CA SER A 185 -10.86 7.57 5.19
C SER A 185 -10.41 9.01 5.48
N ILE A 186 -10.54 9.88 4.48
CA ILE A 186 -10.23 11.31 4.64
C ILE A 186 -11.24 11.95 5.61
N ALA A 187 -12.53 11.64 5.47
CA ALA A 187 -13.58 12.15 6.34
C ALA A 187 -13.36 11.76 7.82
N ALA A 188 -12.99 10.50 8.09
CA ALA A 188 -12.67 10.08 9.46
C ALA A 188 -11.46 10.83 10.03
N GLY A 189 -10.42 11.07 9.22
CA GLY A 189 -9.28 11.89 9.62
C GLY A 189 -9.70 13.31 10.02
N VAL A 190 -10.58 13.94 9.22
CA VAL A 190 -11.13 15.26 9.54
C VAL A 190 -11.95 15.25 10.83
N ILE A 191 -12.77 14.22 11.05
CA ILE A 191 -13.56 14.07 12.30
C ILE A 191 -12.63 14.01 13.53
N VAL A 192 -11.52 13.27 13.46
CA VAL A 192 -10.55 13.19 14.56
C VAL A 192 -9.85 14.53 14.79
N ILE A 193 -9.56 15.30 13.74
CA ILE A 193 -8.97 16.64 13.88
C ILE A 193 -9.96 17.59 14.59
N LEU A 194 -11.24 17.55 14.23
CA LEU A 194 -12.27 18.40 14.81
C LEU A 194 -12.66 17.96 16.23
N THR A 195 -12.61 16.65 16.51
CA THR A 195 -13.03 16.03 17.78
C THR A 195 -12.03 14.97 18.25
N PRO A 196 -10.90 15.37 18.86
CA PRO A 196 -9.82 14.46 19.27
C PRO A 196 -10.27 13.35 20.22
N GLU A 197 -11.29 13.61 21.04
CA GLU A 197 -11.87 12.63 21.98
C GLU A 197 -12.44 11.39 21.28
N THR A 198 -12.80 11.50 19.99
CA THR A 198 -13.40 10.40 19.22
C THR A 198 -12.36 9.49 18.53
N PHE A 199 -11.06 9.70 18.77
CA PHE A 199 -9.94 9.04 18.09
C PHE A 199 -10.14 7.54 17.87
N TYR A 200 -10.44 6.79 18.94
CA TYR A 200 -10.58 5.34 18.88
C TYR A 200 -11.82 4.89 18.11
N LEU A 201 -12.94 5.60 18.25
CA LEU A 201 -14.19 5.27 17.57
C LEU A 201 -14.08 5.56 16.07
N ALA A 202 -13.61 6.75 15.70
CA ALA A 202 -13.46 7.15 14.30
C ALA A 202 -12.50 6.22 13.55
N PHE A 203 -11.33 5.94 14.12
CA PHE A 203 -10.38 5.02 13.49
C PHE A 203 -10.80 3.55 13.56
N GLY A 204 -11.51 3.13 14.61
CA GLY A 204 -12.07 1.78 14.71
C GLY A 204 -13.08 1.50 13.59
N ILE A 205 -14.04 2.41 13.39
CA ILE A 205 -15.03 2.33 12.31
C ILE A 205 -14.34 2.29 10.95
N LEU A 206 -13.32 3.13 10.76
CA LEU A 206 -12.58 3.18 9.51
C LEU A 206 -11.82 1.89 9.21
N ILE A 207 -11.17 1.28 10.21
CA ILE A 207 -10.49 -0.01 10.02
C ILE A 207 -11.49 -1.06 9.54
N VAL A 208 -12.65 -1.16 10.20
CA VAL A 208 -13.72 -2.09 9.82
C VAL A 208 -14.20 -1.80 8.41
N PHE A 209 -14.46 -0.54 8.08
CA PHE A 209 -14.92 -0.12 6.77
C PHE A 209 -13.92 -0.48 5.66
N ASN A 210 -12.63 -0.21 5.84
CA ASN A 210 -11.59 -0.51 4.85
C ASN A 210 -11.38 -2.02 4.66
N LEU A 211 -11.49 -2.80 5.73
CA LEU A 211 -11.42 -4.26 5.65
C LEU A 211 -12.64 -4.83 4.93
N LEU A 212 -13.84 -4.32 5.22
CA LEU A 212 -15.07 -4.71 4.51
C LEU A 212 -15.00 -4.36 3.03
N LEU A 213 -14.58 -3.13 2.69
CA LEU A 213 -14.37 -2.73 1.31
C LEU A 213 -13.38 -3.66 0.60
N SER A 214 -12.25 -3.96 1.22
CA SER A 214 -11.26 -4.89 0.65
C SER A 214 -11.90 -6.26 0.39
N CYS A 215 -12.57 -6.84 1.37
CA CYS A 215 -13.25 -8.14 1.24
C CYS A 215 -14.37 -8.16 0.18
N LEU A 216 -15.07 -7.05 -0.06
CA LEU A 216 -16.12 -6.96 -1.08
C LEU A 216 -15.55 -6.76 -2.50
N ILE A 217 -14.46 -5.99 -2.60
CA ILE A 217 -13.83 -5.67 -3.88
C ILE A 217 -13.08 -6.88 -4.45
N PHE A 218 -12.45 -7.69 -3.61
CA PHE A 218 -11.68 -8.85 -4.06
C PHE A 218 -12.48 -9.88 -4.90
N PRO A 219 -13.64 -10.38 -4.43
CA PRO A 219 -14.45 -11.33 -5.20
C PRO A 219 -15.05 -10.71 -6.46
N SER A 220 -15.50 -9.45 -6.38
CA SER A 220 -16.12 -8.75 -7.51
C SER A 220 -15.11 -8.49 -8.62
N ALA A 221 -13.93 -7.98 -8.29
CA ALA A 221 -12.84 -7.80 -9.25
C ALA A 221 -12.42 -9.13 -9.90
N PHE A 222 -12.36 -10.22 -9.14
CA PHE A 222 -12.04 -11.53 -9.69
C PHE A 222 -13.12 -12.06 -10.65
N SER A 223 -14.40 -11.83 -10.33
CA SER A 223 -15.51 -12.22 -11.21
C SER A 223 -15.47 -11.51 -12.57
N LEU A 224 -15.06 -10.23 -12.58
CA LEU A 224 -14.93 -9.41 -13.78
C LEU A 224 -13.72 -9.85 -14.62
N LEU A 225 -12.57 -10.13 -13.97
CA LEU A 225 -11.38 -10.66 -14.66
C LEU A 225 -11.65 -12.00 -15.35
N LYS A 226 -12.56 -12.82 -14.82
CA LYS A 226 -12.98 -14.08 -15.45
C LYS A 226 -13.92 -13.85 -16.64
N LYS A 227 -14.81 -12.85 -16.57
CA LYS A 227 -15.78 -12.53 -17.64
C LYS A 227 -15.16 -11.83 -18.85
N GLY A 228 -14.16 -10.96 -18.64
CA GLY A 228 -13.51 -10.22 -19.74
C GLY A 228 -12.59 -11.07 -20.65
N LYS A 229 -12.44 -12.37 -20.38
CA LYS A 229 -11.58 -13.30 -21.14
C LYS A 229 -12.30 -14.60 -21.53
N GLY A 230 -13.64 -14.57 -21.57
CA GLY A 230 -14.49 -15.65 -22.06
C GLY A 230 -14.98 -15.37 -23.47
#